data_AF-A0AAV8U0W0-F1
#
_entry.id   AF-A0AAV8U0W0-F1
#
_cell.length_a   1.000
_cell.length_b   1.000
_cell.length_c   1.000
_cell.angle_alpha   90.00
_cell.angle_beta   90.00
_cell.angle_gamma   90.00
#
_symmetry.space_group_name_H-M   'P 1'
#
loop_
_entity.id
_entity.type
_entity.pdbx_description
1 polymer ?
#
loop_
_entity_poly.entity_id
_entity_poly.type
_entity_poly.pdbx_seq_one_letter_code
_entity_poly.pdbx_strand_id
1 'polypeptide(L)'
;MEGECCSSSTSSTTSPEKQKHRQEQRQQEKPYRGIRMRKWGKWVAEIREPNKRSRIWLGSYSTPIAAARAYDTAVFYLRGPSARLNFPDLVYQEDGLRDMSAASIRKKATEVGAKVDALQTTLHASSERNTSRMVSEKPDLNKFPEDSDEDD
;
A
#
# COMPACT_ATOMS: atom_id res chain seq x y z
N MET A 1 -7.78 65.43 18.11
CA MET A 1 -8.64 64.27 17.83
C MET A 1 -7.91 63.34 16.88
N GLU A 2 -7.20 62.43 17.52
CA GLU A 2 -6.57 61.19 17.06
C GLU A 2 -7.46 60.26 16.21
N GLY A 3 -6.82 59.41 15.40
CA GLY A 3 -7.46 58.30 14.68
C GLY A 3 -6.53 57.58 13.69
N GLU A 4 -5.53 56.86 14.21
CA GLU A 4 -4.73 55.86 13.48
C GLU A 4 -5.56 54.60 13.17
N CYS A 5 -5.41 53.99 12.00
CA CYS A 5 -5.23 52.53 11.91
C CYS A 5 -4.60 52.14 10.56
N CYS A 6 -3.49 51.44 10.67
CA CYS A 6 -2.62 50.90 9.63
C CYS A 6 -3.27 49.72 8.88
N SER A 7 -3.01 49.61 7.58
CA SER A 7 -3.25 48.38 6.82
C SER A 7 -2.09 48.14 5.84
N SER A 8 -1.04 47.56 6.42
CA SER A 8 -0.31 46.42 5.86
C SER A 8 0.22 46.53 4.43
N SER A 9 1.36 47.21 4.29
CA SER A 9 2.35 46.83 3.28
C SER A 9 3.17 45.65 3.81
N THR A 10 3.16 44.51 3.12
CA THR A 10 4.36 43.65 2.98
C THR A 10 4.18 42.70 1.79
N SER A 11 4.84 43.03 0.70
CA SER A 11 5.20 42.10 -0.37
C SER A 11 6.03 40.96 0.23
N SER A 12 5.44 39.76 0.32
CA SER A 12 6.13 38.56 0.79
C SER A 12 6.97 37.95 -0.35
N THR A 13 8.17 38.48 -0.52
CA THR A 13 9.27 37.77 -1.16
C THR A 13 9.55 36.51 -0.33
N THR A 14 9.13 35.34 -0.82
CA THR A 14 9.46 34.05 -0.19
C THR A 14 10.28 33.20 -1.15
N SER A 15 11.56 33.08 -0.78
CA SER A 15 12.61 32.35 -1.49
C SER A 15 12.29 30.85 -1.68
N PRO A 16 12.72 30.22 -2.78
CA PRO A 16 12.36 28.84 -3.13
C PRO A 16 13.05 27.73 -2.31
N GLU A 17 13.94 28.06 -1.36
CA GLU A 17 14.79 27.05 -0.69
C GLU A 17 14.13 26.30 0.47
N LYS A 18 13.08 26.86 1.10
CA LYS A 18 12.42 26.20 2.26
C LYS A 18 11.48 25.05 1.90
N GLN A 19 11.18 24.82 0.62
CA GLN A 19 10.33 23.70 0.19
C GLN A 19 11.09 22.37 0.07
N LYS A 20 12.41 22.40 -0.12
CA LYS A 20 13.25 21.21 -0.35
C LYS A 20 13.45 20.39 0.94
N HIS A 21 13.79 21.06 2.04
CA HIS A 21 14.03 20.41 3.34
C HIS A 21 12.79 19.78 3.99
N ARG A 22 11.58 20.34 3.78
CA ARG A 22 10.34 19.75 4.31
C ARG A 22 9.95 18.45 3.59
N GLN A 23 10.35 18.29 2.33
CA GLN A 23 10.13 17.06 1.58
C GLN A 23 11.09 15.95 2.02
N GLU A 24 12.34 16.28 2.38
CA GLU A 24 13.36 15.34 2.86
C GLU A 24 13.09 14.78 4.26
N GLN A 25 12.58 15.59 5.21
CA GLN A 25 12.29 15.09 6.56
C GLN A 25 11.02 14.22 6.66
N ARG A 26 10.15 14.23 5.64
CA ARG A 26 9.01 13.29 5.52
C ARG A 26 9.37 12.02 4.72
N GLN A 27 10.65 11.85 4.37
CA GLN A 27 11.20 10.62 3.79
C GLN A 27 11.60 9.61 4.87
N GLN A 28 11.09 9.73 6.10
CA GLN A 28 11.02 8.58 6.98
C GLN A 28 10.16 7.51 6.29
N GLU A 29 10.89 6.62 5.61
CA GLU A 29 10.57 5.23 5.29
C GLU A 29 9.24 4.98 4.58
N LYS A 30 9.04 5.61 3.41
CA LYS A 30 8.05 5.08 2.45
C LYS A 30 8.73 3.95 1.67
N PRO A 31 8.41 2.67 1.93
CA PRO A 31 9.18 1.55 1.39
C PRO A 31 9.11 1.47 -0.13
N TYR A 32 8.04 2.00 -0.75
CA TYR A 32 7.83 1.94 -2.20
C TYR A 32 7.19 3.21 -2.75
N ARG A 33 7.51 3.52 -4.01
CA ARG A 33 6.96 4.67 -4.75
C ARG A 33 5.49 4.45 -5.06
N GLY A 34 4.70 5.52 -4.94
CA GLY A 34 3.25 5.48 -5.18
C GLY A 34 2.45 4.86 -4.03
N ILE A 35 3.12 4.39 -2.97
CA ILE A 35 2.48 3.68 -1.86
C ILE A 35 2.37 4.58 -0.65
N ARG A 36 1.19 4.57 -0.02
CA ARG A 36 0.94 5.26 1.25
C ARG A 36 0.34 4.31 2.29
N MET A 37 0.77 4.46 3.53
CA MET A 37 0.17 3.78 4.67
C MET A 37 -0.89 4.68 5.32
N ARG A 38 -2.07 4.13 5.58
CA ARG A 38 -3.11 4.82 6.37
C ARG A 38 -2.90 4.50 7.86
N LYS A 39 -3.40 5.36 8.75
CA LYS A 39 -3.40 5.13 10.22
C LYS A 39 -4.01 3.79 10.66
N TRP A 40 -4.84 3.19 9.83
CA TRP A 40 -5.45 1.87 10.04
C TRP A 40 -4.55 0.69 9.61
N GLY A 41 -3.29 0.96 9.25
CA GLY A 41 -2.33 -0.09 8.86
C GLY A 41 -2.56 -0.70 7.46
N LYS A 42 -3.44 -0.13 6.63
CA LYS A 42 -3.62 -0.57 5.24
C LYS A 42 -2.75 0.23 4.27
N TRP A 43 -2.13 -0.49 3.35
CA TRP A 43 -1.33 0.06 2.26
C TRP A 43 -2.22 0.37 1.07
N VAL A 44 -2.04 1.54 0.45
CA VAL A 44 -2.88 1.98 -0.66
C VAL A 44 -2.00 2.29 -1.86
N ALA A 45 -2.46 1.82 -3.03
CA ALA A 45 -1.89 2.16 -4.34
C ALA A 45 -2.89 3.00 -5.15
N GLU A 46 -2.44 4.16 -5.63
CA GLU A 46 -3.18 5.03 -6.54
C GLU A 46 -2.24 5.67 -7.57
N ILE A 47 -2.73 5.94 -8.77
CA ILE A 47 -1.95 6.57 -9.84
C ILE A 47 -2.69 7.72 -10.50
N ARG A 48 -1.92 8.70 -11.00
CA ARG A 48 -2.41 9.81 -11.82
C ARG A 48 -1.92 9.62 -13.24
N GLU A 49 -2.84 9.71 -14.19
CA GLU A 49 -2.49 9.72 -15.61
C GLU A 49 -1.80 11.04 -15.98
N PRO A 50 -0.81 11.02 -16.89
CA PRO A 50 -0.26 12.25 -17.43
C PRO A 50 -1.38 13.04 -18.12
N ASN A 51 -1.37 14.37 -17.95
CA ASN A 51 -2.35 15.30 -18.55
C ASN A 51 -3.80 15.19 -18.05
N LYS A 52 -4.10 14.32 -17.07
CA LYS A 52 -5.44 14.25 -16.45
C LYS A 52 -5.38 14.61 -14.96
N ARG A 53 -6.47 15.24 -14.48
CA ARG A 53 -6.66 15.52 -13.04
C ARG A 53 -7.16 14.30 -12.26
N SER A 54 -7.74 13.33 -12.98
CA SER A 54 -8.33 12.11 -12.42
C SER A 54 -7.27 11.20 -11.80
N ARG A 55 -7.68 10.48 -10.75
CA ARG A 55 -6.87 9.45 -10.10
C ARG A 55 -7.51 8.09 -10.35
N ILE A 56 -6.68 7.09 -10.60
CA ILE A 56 -7.09 5.70 -10.65
C ILE A 56 -6.75 5.08 -9.30
N TRP A 57 -7.77 4.68 -8.56
CA TRP A 57 -7.62 3.82 -7.40
C TRP A 57 -7.29 2.41 -7.87
N LEU A 58 -6.15 1.86 -7.45
CA LEU A 58 -5.69 0.53 -7.86
C LEU A 58 -6.04 -0.53 -6.82
N GLY A 59 -6.09 -0.15 -5.55
CA GLY A 59 -6.51 -1.03 -4.46
C GLY A 59 -5.98 -0.61 -3.10
N SER A 60 -6.42 -1.35 -2.08
CA SER A 60 -5.86 -1.35 -0.73
C SER A 60 -5.45 -2.77 -0.36
N TYR A 61 -4.25 -2.90 0.19
CA TYR A 61 -3.59 -4.17 0.42
C TYR A 61 -3.09 -4.25 1.86
N SER A 62 -2.86 -5.47 2.33
CA SER A 62 -2.32 -5.72 3.68
C SER A 62 -0.80 -5.60 3.70
N THR A 63 -0.15 -5.81 2.57
CA THR A 63 1.31 -5.77 2.43
C THR A 63 1.78 -4.61 1.55
N PRO A 64 2.94 -4.01 1.85
CA PRO A 64 3.48 -2.92 1.04
C PRO A 64 3.94 -3.38 -0.34
N ILE A 65 4.40 -4.64 -0.44
CA ILE A 65 4.87 -5.24 -1.70
C ILE A 65 3.70 -5.45 -2.66
N ALA A 66 2.56 -5.98 -2.19
CA ALA A 66 1.37 -6.13 -3.02
C ALA A 66 0.89 -4.80 -3.59
N ALA A 67 0.88 -3.75 -2.76
CA ALA A 67 0.53 -2.41 -3.20
C ALA A 67 1.52 -1.89 -4.26
N ALA A 68 2.82 -2.06 -4.03
CA ALA A 68 3.87 -1.66 -4.96
C ALA A 68 3.81 -2.42 -6.30
N ARG A 69 3.50 -3.72 -6.28
CA ARG A 69 3.29 -4.54 -7.48
C ARG A 69 2.08 -4.06 -8.29
N ALA A 70 0.96 -3.79 -7.64
CA ALA A 70 -0.20 -3.20 -8.30
C ALA A 70 0.12 -1.84 -8.94
N TYR A 71 0.89 -1.00 -8.23
CA TYR A 71 1.33 0.29 -8.74
C TYR A 71 2.23 0.15 -9.97
N ASP A 72 3.23 -0.74 -9.92
CA ASP A 72 4.15 -0.98 -11.04
C ASP A 72 3.43 -1.47 -12.30
N THR A 73 2.48 -2.39 -12.15
CA THR A 73 1.60 -2.82 -13.25
C THR A 73 0.90 -1.61 -13.87
N ALA A 74 0.27 -0.75 -13.07
CA ALA A 74 -0.41 0.42 -13.60
C ALA A 74 0.53 1.44 -14.26
N VAL A 75 1.72 1.64 -13.70
CA VAL A 75 2.75 2.52 -14.28
C VAL A 75 3.23 1.99 -15.63
N PHE A 76 3.44 0.68 -15.75
CA PHE A 76 3.87 0.03 -16.99
C PHE A 76 2.83 0.18 -18.09
N TYR A 77 1.55 -0.02 -17.79
CA TYR A 77 0.50 0.22 -18.78
C TYR A 77 0.41 1.71 -19.17
N LEU A 78 0.57 2.65 -18.24
CA LEU A 78 0.46 4.08 -18.56
C LEU A 78 1.67 4.68 -19.27
N ARG A 79 2.88 4.20 -18.99
CA ARG A 79 4.14 4.81 -19.46
C ARG A 79 4.95 3.90 -20.37
N GLY A 80 4.55 2.64 -20.50
CA GLY A 80 5.23 1.63 -21.29
C GLY A 80 6.47 1.02 -20.59
N PRO A 81 7.26 0.24 -21.34
CA PRO A 81 8.41 -0.51 -20.82
C PRO A 81 9.51 0.35 -20.21
N SER A 82 9.66 1.60 -20.66
CA SER A 82 10.68 2.53 -20.18
C SER A 82 10.35 3.16 -18.82
N ALA A 83 9.28 2.71 -18.17
CA ALA A 83 8.83 3.31 -16.93
C ALA A 83 9.74 2.97 -15.75
N ARG A 84 9.93 3.93 -14.84
CA ARG A 84 10.67 3.71 -13.59
C ARG A 84 9.76 3.03 -12.58
N LEU A 85 9.91 1.72 -12.43
CA LEU A 85 9.15 0.84 -11.53
C LEU A 85 9.85 0.67 -10.17
N ASN A 86 9.17 0.03 -9.20
CA ASN A 86 9.79 -0.45 -7.96
C ASN A 86 10.49 -1.80 -8.19
N PHE A 87 9.92 -2.67 -9.04
CA PHE A 87 10.41 -4.00 -9.37
C PHE A 87 10.61 -4.16 -10.89
N PRO A 88 11.72 -3.66 -11.45
CA PRO A 88 11.95 -3.71 -12.90
C PRO A 88 11.96 -5.14 -13.45
N ASP A 89 12.49 -6.10 -12.71
CA ASP A 89 12.67 -7.49 -13.19
C ASP A 89 11.34 -8.26 -13.31
N LEU A 90 10.28 -7.79 -12.67
CA LEU A 90 9.05 -8.54 -12.48
C LEU A 90 7.88 -8.06 -13.36
N VAL A 91 8.11 -7.13 -14.29
CA VAL A 91 7.06 -6.55 -15.14
C VAL A 91 7.17 -6.97 -16.60
N TYR A 92 8.35 -7.42 -17.03
CA TYR A 92 8.57 -7.97 -18.38
C TYR A 92 7.84 -9.29 -18.67
N GLN A 93 7.20 -9.90 -17.68
CA GLN A 93 6.42 -11.14 -17.85
C GLN A 93 4.93 -10.90 -18.17
N GLU A 94 4.41 -9.66 -18.10
CA GLU A 94 3.01 -9.40 -18.47
C GLU A 94 2.88 -9.10 -19.97
N ASP A 95 2.73 -10.17 -20.74
CA ASP A 95 2.37 -10.15 -22.16
C ASP A 95 0.96 -9.54 -22.35
N GLY A 96 0.87 -8.29 -22.80
CA GLY A 96 -0.39 -7.77 -23.33
C GLY A 96 -0.60 -6.28 -23.16
N LEU A 97 0.18 -5.47 -23.87
CA LEU A 97 0.02 -4.02 -23.97
C LEU A 97 -1.22 -3.61 -24.82
N ARG A 98 -2.28 -4.41 -24.85
CA ARG A 98 -3.34 -4.30 -25.87
C ARG A 98 -4.43 -3.28 -25.54
N ASP A 99 -4.58 -2.86 -24.28
CA ASP A 99 -5.65 -1.92 -23.91
C ASP A 99 -5.24 -0.99 -22.75
N MET A 100 -5.18 0.31 -23.07
CA MET A 100 -4.72 1.39 -22.17
C MET A 100 -5.87 2.09 -21.45
N SER A 101 -7.07 1.52 -21.48
CA SER A 101 -8.20 2.05 -20.73
C SER A 101 -7.93 2.00 -19.22
N ALA A 102 -8.32 3.06 -18.50
CA ALA A 102 -8.21 3.13 -17.04
C ALA A 102 -8.90 1.95 -16.33
N ALA A 103 -9.95 1.38 -16.93
CA ALA A 103 -10.63 0.20 -16.41
C ALA A 103 -9.78 -1.07 -16.54
N SER A 104 -9.16 -1.28 -17.72
CA SER A 104 -8.26 -2.40 -17.99
C SER A 104 -7.02 -2.34 -17.10
N ILE A 105 -6.44 -1.14 -16.95
CA ILE A 105 -5.31 -0.87 -16.05
C ILE A 105 -5.67 -1.20 -14.60
N ARG A 106 -6.83 -0.70 -14.13
CA ARG A 106 -7.29 -1.00 -12.77
C ARG A 106 -7.47 -2.51 -12.57
N LYS A 107 -8.16 -3.18 -13.49
CA LYS A 107 -8.42 -4.63 -13.42
C LYS A 107 -7.11 -5.41 -13.27
N LYS A 108 -6.12 -5.13 -14.12
CA LYS A 108 -4.82 -5.81 -14.09
C LYS A 108 -4.02 -5.51 -12.83
N ALA A 109 -3.92 -4.24 -12.45
CA ALA A 109 -3.25 -3.85 -11.21
C ALA A 109 -3.88 -4.50 -9.97
N THR A 110 -5.22 -4.54 -9.90
CA THR A 110 -5.94 -5.20 -8.81
C THR A 110 -5.68 -6.71 -8.77
N GLU A 111 -5.70 -7.38 -9.92
CA GLU A 111 -5.42 -8.82 -10.06
C GLU A 111 -4.01 -9.18 -9.54
N VAL A 112 -2.98 -8.47 -10.02
CA VAL A 112 -1.59 -8.68 -9.60
C VAL A 112 -1.42 -8.39 -8.11
N GLY A 113 -1.94 -7.27 -7.63
CA GLY A 113 -1.86 -6.89 -6.22
C GLY A 113 -2.54 -7.93 -5.32
N ALA A 114 -3.74 -8.39 -5.67
CA ALA A 114 -4.48 -9.38 -4.88
C ALA A 114 -3.73 -10.72 -4.79
N LYS A 115 -3.17 -11.19 -5.92
CA LYS A 115 -2.36 -12.41 -5.95
C LYS A 115 -1.14 -12.31 -5.03
N VAL A 116 -0.42 -11.19 -5.08
CA VAL A 116 0.77 -10.97 -4.24
C VAL A 116 0.37 -10.83 -2.76
N ASP A 117 -0.71 -10.12 -2.46
CA ASP A 117 -1.18 -9.93 -1.08
C ASP A 117 -1.56 -11.27 -0.43
N ALA A 118 -2.24 -12.14 -1.19
CA ALA A 118 -2.59 -13.48 -0.73
C ALA A 118 -1.34 -14.31 -0.41
N LEU A 119 -0.39 -14.39 -1.34
CA LEU A 119 0.85 -15.15 -1.14
C LEU A 119 1.63 -14.62 0.06
N GLN A 120 1.83 -13.30 0.15
CA GLN A 120 2.62 -12.75 1.24
C GLN A 120 1.92 -12.85 2.60
N THR A 121 0.60 -12.69 2.66
CA THR A 121 -0.15 -12.89 3.90
C THR A 121 -0.03 -14.34 4.38
N THR A 122 -0.08 -15.33 3.47
CA THR A 122 0.11 -16.75 3.85
C THR A 122 1.51 -17.04 4.38
N LEU A 123 2.54 -16.42 3.79
CA LEU A 123 3.92 -16.55 4.26
C LEU A 123 4.09 -15.97 5.67
N HIS A 124 3.57 -14.77 5.92
CA HIS A 124 3.62 -14.16 7.24
C HIS A 124 2.87 -15.01 8.29
N ALA A 125 1.68 -15.51 7.95
CA ALA A 125 0.92 -16.41 8.84
C ALA A 125 1.62 -17.76 9.08
N SER A 126 2.38 -18.28 8.12
CA SER A 126 3.20 -19.50 8.33
C SER A 126 4.37 -19.26 9.27
N SER A 127 4.96 -18.06 9.24
CA SER A 127 6.05 -17.65 10.13
C SER A 127 5.59 -17.53 11.58
N GLU A 128 4.40 -16.96 11.82
CA GLU A 128 3.80 -16.86 13.16
C GLU A 128 3.38 -18.23 13.73
N ARG A 129 2.95 -19.16 12.87
CA ARG A 129 2.66 -20.55 13.28
C ARG A 129 3.92 -21.33 13.66
N ASN A 130 5.07 -20.96 13.10
CA ASN A 130 6.34 -21.59 13.45
C ASN A 130 6.92 -21.04 14.77
N THR A 131 6.66 -19.78 15.12
CA THR A 131 6.97 -19.23 16.45
C THR A 131 6.00 -19.72 17.53
N SER A 132 4.75 -20.05 17.16
CA SER A 132 3.75 -20.65 18.07
C SER A 132 3.93 -22.17 18.28
N ARG A 133 4.73 -22.85 17.47
CA ARG A 133 4.89 -24.32 17.52
C ARG A 133 5.62 -24.85 18.76
N MET A 134 6.07 -24.00 19.67
CA MET A 134 6.61 -24.42 20.97
C MET A 134 5.57 -24.46 22.11
N VAL A 135 4.31 -24.09 21.88
CA VAL A 135 3.20 -24.34 22.83
C VAL A 135 1.91 -24.53 22.05
N SER A 136 1.44 -25.77 21.91
CA SER A 136 0.02 -26.16 21.86
C SER A 136 -0.07 -27.66 21.56
N GLU A 137 0.06 -28.47 22.61
CA GLU A 137 -0.64 -29.76 22.62
C GLU A 137 -2.13 -29.45 22.51
N LYS A 138 -2.76 -29.94 21.44
CA LYS A 138 -4.20 -29.79 21.23
C LYS A 138 -4.91 -30.72 22.21
N PRO A 139 -5.88 -30.25 23.00
CA PRO A 139 -6.69 -31.15 23.81
C PRO A 139 -7.50 -32.07 22.88
N ASP A 140 -7.46 -33.38 23.19
CA ASP A 140 -8.18 -34.42 22.45
C ASP A 140 -9.70 -34.25 22.66
N LEU A 141 -10.38 -33.89 21.57
CA LEU A 141 -11.82 -33.58 21.54
C LEU A 141 -12.71 -34.84 21.64
N ASN A 142 -12.13 -36.03 21.76
CA ASN A 142 -12.88 -37.28 21.92
C ASN A 142 -13.03 -37.74 23.38
N LYS A 143 -12.58 -36.97 24.38
CA LYS A 143 -12.79 -37.32 25.78
C LYS A 143 -14.18 -36.85 26.24
N PHE A 144 -15.14 -37.78 26.30
CA PHE A 144 -16.43 -37.53 26.94
C PHE A 144 -16.23 -37.26 28.45
N PRO A 145 -16.99 -36.33 29.05
CA PRO A 145 -16.97 -36.12 30.49
C PRO A 145 -17.42 -37.42 31.19
N GLU A 146 -16.63 -37.87 32.18
CA GLU A 146 -17.04 -38.93 33.09
C GLU A 146 -18.10 -38.33 34.01
N ASP A 147 -19.34 -38.83 33.92
CA ASP A 147 -20.41 -38.51 34.87
C ASP A 147 -20.01 -39.10 36.24
N SER A 148 -19.61 -38.22 37.15
CA SER A 148 -19.43 -38.53 38.57
C SER A 148 -20.79 -38.48 39.25
N ASP A 149 -21.45 -39.64 39.38
CA ASP A 149 -22.55 -39.82 40.33
C ASP A 149 -22.02 -40.61 41.54
N GLU A 150 -21.50 -39.88 42.53
CA GLU A 150 -21.28 -40.36 43.90
C GLU A 150 -21.85 -39.30 44.85
N ASP A 151 -23.04 -39.56 45.40
CA ASP A 151 -23.44 -39.02 46.71
C ASP A 151 -24.41 -40.01 47.37
N ASP A 152 -24.05 -40.36 48.61
CA ASP A 152 -24.61 -41.34 49.56
C ASP A 152 -26.06 -41.05 50.00
#